data_AF-A0A9J6ESN5-F1
#
_entry.id   AF-A0A9J6ESN5-F1
#
_cell.length_a   1.000
_cell.length_b   1.000
_cell.length_c   1.000
_cell.angle_alpha   90.00
_cell.angle_beta   90.00
_cell.angle_gamma   90.00
#
_symmetry.space_group_name_H-M   'P 1'
#
loop_
_entity.id
_entity.type
_entity.pdbx_description
1 polymer ?
#
loop_
_entity_poly.entity_id
_entity_poly.type
_entity_poly.pdbx_seq_one_letter_code
_entity_poly.pdbx_strand_id
1 'polypeptide(L)'
;MPESLYVTGVYTSPQDQLRCYDCVIRELRICMKDHRIVVVGNFDVANQVWGYDITTKKGVRAHDSDQQHGLTLLKDVLQPTRVGKSVSRDTTPDLIFTLDVKKAGWTFLPETLGSDNHINQLEM
;
A
#
# COMPACT_ATOMS: atom_id res chain seq x y z
N MET A 1 -18.37 -0.93 21.53
CA MET A 1 -18.98 -1.37 20.26
C MET A 1 -18.16 -2.54 19.72
N PRO A 2 -18.72 -3.49 18.96
CA PRO A 2 -17.90 -4.50 18.29
C PRO A 2 -16.92 -3.83 17.33
N GLU A 3 -15.66 -4.27 17.36
CA GLU A 3 -14.56 -3.70 16.59
C GLU A 3 -14.58 -4.21 15.15
N SER A 4 -15.31 -3.51 14.28
CA SER A 4 -15.33 -3.77 12.84
C SER A 4 -13.95 -3.52 12.20
N LEU A 5 -13.71 -4.26 11.13
CA LEU A 5 -12.55 -4.12 10.26
C LEU A 5 -13.02 -3.58 8.91
N TYR A 6 -12.44 -2.47 8.46
CA TYR A 6 -12.72 -1.87 7.17
C TYR A 6 -11.53 -2.09 6.23
N VAL A 7 -11.82 -2.57 5.02
CA VAL A 7 -10.81 -2.76 3.98
C VAL A 7 -11.13 -1.83 2.82
N THR A 8 -10.15 -1.06 2.38
CA THR A 8 -10.30 -0.14 1.26
C THR A 8 -9.20 -0.35 0.22
N GLY A 9 -9.59 -0.29 -1.05
CA GLY A 9 -8.71 -0.47 -2.19
C GLY A 9 -8.26 0.86 -2.77
N VAL A 10 -6.96 1.02 -3.00
CA VAL A 10 -6.37 2.17 -3.70
C VAL A 10 -5.72 1.67 -4.99
N TYR A 11 -6.11 2.28 -6.10
CA TYR A 11 -5.44 2.09 -7.37
C TYR A 11 -5.07 3.46 -7.92
N THR A 12 -3.81 3.66 -8.29
CA THR A 12 -3.41 4.88 -9.01
C THR A 12 -2.52 4.54 -10.20
N SER A 13 -2.73 5.25 -11.30
CA SER A 13 -1.89 5.09 -12.48
C SER A 13 -0.53 5.78 -12.31
N PRO A 14 0.49 5.43 -13.11
CA PRO A 14 1.78 6.10 -13.08
C PRO A 14 1.69 7.62 -13.30
N GLN A 15 0.70 8.06 -14.08
CA GLN A 15 0.50 9.47 -14.43
C GLN A 15 -0.28 10.25 -13.37
N ASP A 16 -1.03 9.55 -12.52
CA ASP A 16 -1.76 10.19 -11.41
C ASP A 16 -0.77 10.83 -10.44
N GLN A 17 -1.11 12.04 -10.00
CA GLN A 17 -0.33 12.80 -9.05
C GLN A 17 -0.74 12.53 -7.61
N LEU A 18 -1.70 11.64 -7.35
CA LEU A 18 -2.11 11.22 -6.01
C LEU A 18 -2.56 12.41 -5.14
N ARG A 19 -3.13 13.46 -5.77
CA ARG A 19 -3.33 14.78 -5.15
C ARG A 19 -4.26 14.77 -3.95
N CYS A 20 -5.23 13.85 -3.94
CA CYS A 20 -6.23 13.76 -2.89
C CYS A 20 -6.06 12.53 -1.99
N TYR A 21 -4.90 11.86 -2.01
CA TYR A 21 -4.68 10.69 -1.16
C TYR A 21 -4.79 11.00 0.32
N ASP A 22 -4.14 12.07 0.77
CA ASP A 22 -4.27 12.58 2.15
C ASP A 22 -5.74 12.86 2.51
N CYS A 23 -6.50 13.47 1.61
CA CYS A 23 -7.92 13.73 1.82
C CYS A 23 -8.71 12.42 2.03
N VAL A 24 -8.43 11.39 1.23
CA VAL A 24 -9.09 10.08 1.34
C VAL A 24 -8.75 9.40 2.66
N ILE A 25 -7.47 9.35 3.03
CA ILE A 25 -7.04 8.74 4.30
C ILE A 25 -7.63 9.49 5.50
N ARG A 26 -7.64 10.83 5.46
CA ARG A 26 -8.26 11.65 6.49
C ARG A 26 -9.75 11.34 6.64
N GLU A 27 -10.48 11.26 5.54
CA GLU A 27 -11.91 10.99 5.57
C GLU A 27 -12.21 9.59 6.09
N LEU A 28 -11.41 8.59 5.70
CA LEU A 28 -11.49 7.24 6.25
C LEU A 28 -11.30 7.24 7.76
N ARG A 29 -10.32 7.99 8.28
CA ARG A 29 -10.11 8.11 9.74
C ARG A 29 -11.28 8.76 10.46
N ILE A 30 -11.92 9.75 9.84
CA ILE A 30 -13.09 10.43 10.42
C ILE A 30 -14.28 9.49 10.43
N CYS A 31 -14.59 8.85 9.30
CA CYS A 31 -15.76 7.99 9.15
C CYS A 31 -15.63 6.69 9.94
N MET A 32 -14.41 6.13 10.05
CA MET A 32 -14.13 4.85 10.69
C MET A 32 -13.43 5.03 12.04
N LYS A 33 -13.72 6.14 12.73
CA LYS A 33 -13.17 6.40 14.06
C LYS A 33 -13.43 5.22 14.99
N ASP A 34 -12.42 4.83 15.76
CA ASP A 34 -12.46 3.72 16.71
C ASP A 34 -12.61 2.33 16.06
N HIS A 35 -12.36 2.23 14.74
CA HIS A 35 -12.35 0.98 13.99
C HIS A 35 -11.00 0.71 13.33
N ARG A 36 -10.73 -0.56 13.05
CA ARG A 36 -9.53 -1.00 12.35
C ARG A 36 -9.66 -0.76 10.86
N ILE A 37 -8.59 -0.32 10.23
CA ILE A 37 -8.57 -0.03 8.79
C ILE A 37 -7.40 -0.76 8.14
N VAL A 38 -7.65 -1.35 6.98
CA VAL A 38 -6.61 -1.80 6.06
C VAL A 38 -6.79 -1.09 4.72
N VAL A 39 -5.71 -0.48 4.25
CA VAL A 39 -5.61 0.13 2.93
C VAL A 39 -4.74 -0.78 2.07
N VAL A 40 -5.29 -1.33 1.00
CA VAL A 40 -4.57 -2.22 0.08
C VAL A 40 -4.60 -1.67 -1.32
N GLY A 41 -3.61 -2.04 -2.14
CA GLY A 41 -3.74 -1.97 -3.58
C GLY A 41 -2.46 -1.52 -4.28
N ASN A 42 -2.61 -1.13 -5.54
CA ASN A 42 -1.50 -0.76 -6.42
C ASN A 42 -1.39 0.76 -6.48
N PHE A 43 -0.39 1.28 -5.78
CA PHE A 43 -0.16 2.71 -5.65
C PHE A 43 0.71 3.25 -6.78
N ASP A 44 1.54 2.40 -7.39
CA ASP A 44 2.52 2.79 -8.40
C ASP A 44 3.23 4.11 -8.05
N VAL A 45 3.78 4.16 -6.84
CA VAL A 45 4.59 5.28 -6.33
C VAL A 45 5.95 4.78 -5.89
N ALA A 46 7.01 5.32 -6.48
CA ALA A 46 8.35 4.93 -6.13
C ALA A 46 8.83 5.70 -4.88
N ASN A 47 9.17 4.94 -3.83
CA ASN A 47 9.82 5.40 -2.61
C ASN A 47 10.78 4.33 -2.07
N GLN A 48 11.97 4.76 -1.65
CA GLN A 48 13.00 3.90 -1.05
C GLN A 48 12.52 3.17 0.20
N VAL A 49 11.62 3.78 0.99
CA VAL A 49 11.07 3.12 2.18
C VAL A 49 10.27 1.85 1.84
N TRP A 50 9.83 1.68 0.59
CA TRP A 50 9.05 0.52 0.12
C TRP A 50 9.84 -0.36 -0.86
N GLY A 51 11.16 -0.17 -0.96
CA GLY A 51 12.05 -1.05 -1.74
C GLY A 51 12.39 -0.57 -3.16
N TYR A 52 12.04 0.66 -3.55
CA TYR A 52 12.50 1.24 -4.81
C TYR A 52 13.90 1.86 -4.66
N ASP A 53 14.75 1.85 -5.68
CA ASP A 53 16.04 2.58 -5.54
C ASP A 53 15.89 4.11 -5.60
N ILE A 54 14.73 4.61 -6.07
CA ILE A 54 14.46 6.04 -6.18
C ILE A 54 13.23 6.43 -5.38
N THR A 55 13.25 7.67 -4.90
CA THR A 55 12.09 8.31 -4.27
C THR A 55 11.60 9.44 -5.15
N THR A 56 10.35 9.35 -5.57
CA THR A 56 9.67 10.36 -6.41
C THR A 56 8.87 11.33 -5.55
N LYS A 57 8.54 12.52 -6.07
CA LYS A 57 7.63 13.47 -5.39
C LYS A 57 6.25 12.87 -5.08
N LYS A 58 5.79 11.91 -5.89
CA LYS A 58 4.54 11.16 -5.67
C LYS A 58 4.70 10.21 -4.47
N GLY A 59 5.81 9.48 -4.41
CA GLY A 59 6.16 8.59 -3.29
C GLY A 59 6.42 9.31 -1.97
N VAL A 60 7.02 10.52 -1.99
CA VAL A 60 7.18 11.35 -0.78
C VAL A 60 5.80 11.73 -0.24
N ARG A 61 4.91 12.26 -1.07
CA ARG A 61 3.57 12.67 -0.64
C ARG A 61 2.74 11.52 -0.08
N ALA A 62 2.82 10.33 -0.69
CA ALA A 62 2.16 9.14 -0.17
C ALA A 62 2.71 8.78 1.22
N HIS A 63 4.02 8.65 1.34
CA HIS A 63 4.69 8.30 2.60
C HIS A 63 4.42 9.32 3.72
N ASP A 64 4.49 10.61 3.42
CA ASP A 64 4.22 11.66 4.41
C ASP A 64 2.76 11.60 4.89
N SER A 65 1.81 11.34 3.99
CA SER A 65 0.41 11.11 4.34
C SER A 65 0.26 9.87 5.23
N ASP A 66 0.92 8.77 4.88
CA ASP A 66 0.87 7.53 5.67
C ASP A 66 1.37 7.76 7.10
N GLN A 67 2.52 8.43 7.23
CA GLN A 67 3.10 8.78 8.53
C GLN A 67 2.21 9.73 9.32
N GLN A 68 1.66 10.76 8.68
CA GLN A 68 0.76 11.73 9.32
C GLN A 68 -0.51 11.07 9.88
N HIS A 69 -1.01 10.04 9.20
CA HIS A 69 -2.22 9.33 9.59
C HIS A 69 -1.98 8.07 10.43
N GLY A 70 -0.72 7.75 10.74
CA GLY A 70 -0.35 6.60 11.57
C GLY A 70 -0.51 5.25 10.86
N LEU A 71 -0.49 5.25 9.52
CA LEU A 71 -0.54 4.03 8.73
C LEU A 71 0.79 3.27 8.85
N THR A 72 0.70 1.98 9.12
CA THR A 72 1.87 1.08 9.21
C THR A 72 1.91 0.20 7.98
N LEU A 73 3.05 0.19 7.28
CA LEU A 73 3.27 -0.68 6.14
C LEU A 73 3.39 -2.14 6.60
N LEU A 74 2.61 -3.03 5.99
CA LEU A 74 2.53 -4.44 6.31
C LEU A 74 3.03 -5.29 5.13
N LYS A 75 4.35 -5.29 4.92
CA LYS A 75 5.03 -6.17 3.95
C LYS A 75 6.54 -6.19 4.17
N ASP A 76 7.20 -7.22 3.63
CA ASP A 76 8.63 -7.18 3.40
C ASP A 76 8.92 -6.38 2.11
N VAL A 77 9.73 -5.33 2.24
CA VAL A 77 10.09 -4.46 1.12
C VAL A 77 11.19 -5.06 0.24
N LEU A 78 11.83 -6.14 0.70
CA LEU A 78 12.82 -6.91 -0.06
C LEU A 78 12.16 -7.93 -1.01
N GLN A 79 10.83 -8.06 -0.97
CA GLN A 79 10.06 -8.92 -1.86
C GLN A 79 9.22 -8.07 -2.83
N PRO A 80 9.71 -7.84 -4.07
CA PRO A 80 8.99 -7.08 -5.07
C PRO A 80 7.65 -7.73 -5.42
N THR A 81 6.63 -6.92 -5.67
CA THR A 81 5.29 -7.42 -6.02
C THR A 81 4.97 -7.30 -7.50
N ARG A 82 5.83 -6.66 -8.29
CA ARG A 82 5.71 -6.60 -9.75
C ARG A 82 7.01 -7.01 -10.41
N VAL A 83 6.90 -7.99 -11.30
CA VAL A 83 7.99 -8.50 -12.13
C VAL A 83 8.36 -7.45 -13.16
N GLY A 84 9.66 -7.16 -13.25
CA GLY A 84 10.25 -6.31 -14.26
C GLY A 84 10.14 -6.89 -15.67
N LYS A 85 10.37 -6.04 -16.67
CA LYS A 85 10.49 -6.47 -18.08
C LYS A 85 11.94 -6.30 -18.52
N SER A 86 12.25 -6.60 -19.77
CA SER A 86 13.63 -6.51 -20.31
C SER A 86 14.32 -5.15 -20.12
N VAL A 87 13.57 -4.08 -19.85
CA VAL A 87 14.07 -2.71 -19.62
C VAL A 87 13.76 -2.14 -18.22
N SER A 88 13.14 -2.92 -17.34
CA SER A 88 12.75 -2.47 -16.00
C SER A 88 13.02 -3.57 -14.98
N ARG A 89 13.58 -3.21 -13.82
CA ARG A 89 13.71 -4.15 -12.70
C ARG A 89 12.37 -4.47 -12.05
N ASP A 90 12.40 -5.45 -11.15
CA ASP A 90 11.29 -5.73 -10.25
C ASP A 90 11.00 -4.52 -9.35
N THR A 91 9.73 -4.32 -9.03
CA THR A 91 9.26 -3.16 -8.26
C THR A 91 8.17 -3.54 -7.28
N THR A 92 7.83 -2.60 -6.40
CA THR A 92 6.93 -2.83 -5.27
C THR A 92 5.72 -1.89 -5.30
N PRO A 93 4.91 -1.89 -6.38
CA PRO A 93 3.79 -0.96 -6.49
C PRO A 93 2.61 -1.34 -5.61
N ASP A 94 2.50 -2.61 -5.20
CA ASP A 94 1.44 -3.09 -4.33
C ASP A 94 1.83 -2.95 -2.87
N LEU A 95 0.96 -2.32 -2.10
CA LEU A 95 1.20 -1.95 -0.72
C LEU A 95 -0.04 -2.23 0.11
N ILE A 96 0.23 -2.57 1.36
CA ILE A 96 -0.77 -2.89 2.36
C ILE A 96 -0.41 -2.09 3.58
N PHE A 97 -1.31 -1.21 4.00
CA PHE A 97 -1.17 -0.43 5.21
C PHE A 97 -2.26 -0.79 6.19
N THR A 98 -1.92 -0.78 7.48
CA THR A 98 -2.86 -1.02 8.57
C THR A 98 -2.94 0.18 9.51
N LEU A 99 -4.13 0.43 10.06
CA LEU A 99 -4.38 1.34 11.17
C LEU A 99 -5.06 0.57 12.30
N ASP A 100 -4.49 0.68 13.50
CA ASP A 100 -5.01 0.05 14.74
C ASP A 100 -5.14 -1.48 14.68
N VAL A 101 -4.49 -2.15 13.71
CA VAL A 101 -4.41 -3.61 13.62
C VAL A 101 -3.18 -4.12 14.38
N LYS A 102 -3.39 -4.86 15.47
CA LYS A 102 -2.30 -5.37 16.33
C LYS A 102 -1.60 -6.60 15.79
N LYS A 103 -2.32 -7.45 15.06
CA LYS A 103 -1.82 -8.70 14.49
C LYS A 103 -2.34 -8.81 13.07
N ALA A 104 -1.43 -8.70 12.13
CA ALA A 104 -1.70 -9.01 10.73
C ALA A 104 -0.48 -9.72 10.16
N GLY A 105 -0.72 -10.74 9.35
CA GLY A 105 0.29 -11.45 8.59
C GLY A 105 0.22 -11.06 7.14
N TRP A 106 1.38 -10.89 6.50
CA TRP A 106 1.46 -10.73 5.06
C TRP A 106 2.29 -11.86 4.48
N THR A 107 1.80 -12.45 3.39
CA THR A 107 2.47 -13.51 2.66
C THR A 107 2.50 -13.16 1.17
N PHE A 108 3.70 -13.21 0.60
CA PHE A 108 3.91 -13.15 -0.84
C PHE A 108 3.50 -14.48 -1.49
N LEU A 109 2.69 -14.40 -2.54
CA LEU A 109 2.32 -15.55 -3.34
C LEU A 109 2.96 -15.42 -4.74
N PRO A 110 3.75 -16.41 -5.19
CA PRO A 110 4.45 -16.33 -6.48
C PRO A 110 3.49 -16.32 -7.68
N GLU A 111 2.24 -16.73 -7.52
CA GLU A 111 1.21 -16.72 -8.56
C GLU A 111 0.88 -15.29 -9.03
N THR A 112 0.79 -15.08 -10.35
CA THR A 112 0.48 -13.77 -10.95
C THR A 112 -0.86 -13.69 -11.67
N LEU A 113 -1.54 -14.84 -11.83
CA LEU A 113 -2.78 -15.00 -12.62
C LEU A 113 -2.69 -14.43 -14.05
N GLY A 114 -1.48 -14.43 -14.64
CA GLY A 114 -1.25 -13.90 -15.99
C GLY A 114 -0.97 -12.39 -16.08
N SER A 115 -0.83 -11.70 -14.94
CA SER A 115 -0.34 -10.33 -14.86
C SER A 115 1.18 -10.26 -14.60
N ASP A 116 1.74 -9.05 -14.58
CA ASP A 116 3.09 -8.77 -14.08
C ASP A 116 3.14 -8.57 -12.56
N ASN A 117 1.99 -8.57 -11.86
CA ASN A 117 1.91 -8.45 -10.41
C ASN A 117 1.71 -9.81 -9.74
N HIS A 118 2.38 -10.01 -8.61
CA HIS A 118 2.18 -11.14 -7.71
C HIS A 118 0.96 -10.94 -6.81
N ILE A 119 0.31 -12.04 -6.44
CA ILE A 119 -0.77 -12.00 -5.45
C ILE A 119 -0.16 -11.75 -4.06
N ASN A 120 -0.87 -10.95 -3.26
CA ASN A 120 -0.53 -10.68 -1.87
C ASN A 120 -1.64 -11.26 -0.99
N GLN A 121 -1.27 -12.09 -0.01
CA GLN A 121 -2.21 -12.64 0.98
C GLN A 121 -2.07 -11.89 2.31
N LEU A 122 -3.21 -11.57 2.91
CA LEU A 122 -3.33 -10.89 4.19
C LEU A 122 -4.12 -11.76 5.16
N GLU A 123 -3.59 -11.93 6.36
CA GLU A 123 -4.20 -12.70 7.46
C GLU A 123 -4.39 -11.77 8.66
N MET A 124 -5.55 -11.83 9.33
CA MET A 124 -5.92 -10.96 10.45
C MET A 124 -6.59 -11.69 11.60
#